data_AF-A0A3A8EV61-F1
#
_entry.id   AF-A0A3A8EV61-F1
#
_cell.length_a   1.000
_cell.length_b   1.000
_cell.length_c   1.000
_cell.angle_alpha   90.00
_cell.angle_beta   90.00
_cell.angle_gamma   90.00
#
_symmetry.space_group_name_H-M   'P 1'
#
loop_
_entity.id
_entity.type
_entity.pdbx_description
1 polymer ?
#
loop_
_entity_poly.entity_id
_entity_poly.type
_entity_poly.pdbx_seq_one_letter_code
_entity_poly.pdbx_strand_id
1 'polypeptide(L)'
;MAVLFEFDPFDHPTQLSKVGNWVITFLSPASELHDIQLAITYVLPRQANDQLQARRVIIHSTAHEQQWLIQNIECFDSAQNTEIDLLATTLEGQQILQTVVQEFARYDVLVKLICE
;
A
#
# COMPACT_ATOMS: atom_id res chain seq x y z
N MET A 1 -14.39 2.04 -10.89
CA MET A 1 -14.33 1.33 -9.61
C MET A 1 -13.00 1.65 -8.99
N ALA A 2 -13.02 2.47 -7.93
CA ALA A 2 -11.85 2.83 -7.16
C ALA A 2 -11.66 1.83 -6.02
N VAL A 3 -10.40 1.61 -5.62
CA VAL A 3 -10.06 0.77 -4.46
C VAL A 3 -9.30 1.65 -3.49
N LEU A 4 -9.71 1.62 -2.23
CA LEU A 4 -9.14 2.47 -1.20
C LEU A 4 -8.73 1.64 0.02
N PHE A 5 -7.73 2.15 0.74
CA PHE A 5 -7.52 1.80 2.13
C PHE A 5 -8.35 2.73 3.02
N GLU A 6 -9.08 2.15 3.96
CA GLU A 6 -9.71 2.87 5.08
C GLU A 6 -8.94 2.54 6.36
N PHE A 7 -8.20 3.53 6.88
CA PHE A 7 -7.43 3.41 8.12
C PHE A 7 -8.29 3.72 9.34
N ASP A 8 -8.00 3.07 10.47
CA ASP A 8 -8.54 3.49 11.76
C ASP A 8 -8.09 4.93 12.09
N PRO A 9 -8.93 5.75 12.78
CA PRO A 9 -8.55 7.11 13.15
C PRO A 9 -7.23 7.23 13.92
N PHE A 10 -6.83 6.21 14.67
CA PHE A 10 -5.56 6.19 15.40
C PHE A 10 -4.36 5.72 14.56
N ASP A 11 -4.60 5.18 13.37
CA ASP A 11 -3.62 4.63 12.44
C ASP A 11 -3.43 5.50 11.20
N HIS A 12 -3.57 6.83 11.36
CA HIS A 12 -3.49 7.76 10.25
C HIS A 12 -2.16 7.59 9.47
N PRO A 13 -2.18 7.32 8.16
CA PRO A 13 -1.01 6.81 7.44
C PRO A 13 0.15 7.82 7.35
N THR A 14 -0.11 9.12 7.49
CA THR A 14 0.95 10.15 7.56
C THR A 14 1.72 10.16 8.88
N GLN A 15 1.17 9.54 9.93
CA GLN A 15 1.80 9.41 11.25
C GLN A 15 2.56 8.09 11.40
N LEU A 16 2.26 7.12 10.52
CA LEU A 16 2.96 5.85 10.45
C LEU A 16 4.26 6.03 9.66
N SER A 17 5.40 5.79 10.30
CA SER A 17 6.70 5.77 9.60
C SER A 17 7.08 4.35 9.14
N LYS A 18 6.63 3.33 9.88
CA LYS A 18 6.93 1.93 9.63
C LYS A 18 5.89 1.02 10.28
N VAL A 19 5.49 -0.04 9.58
CA VAL A 19 4.63 -1.12 10.08
C VAL A 19 5.25 -2.46 9.69
N GLY A 20 5.82 -3.18 10.65
CA GLY A 20 6.55 -4.42 10.36
C GLY A 20 7.69 -4.24 9.35
N ASN A 21 7.57 -4.88 8.18
CA ASN A 21 8.53 -4.79 7.08
C ASN A 21 8.16 -3.71 6.03
N TRP A 22 7.17 -2.87 6.32
CA TRP A 22 6.73 -1.78 5.44
C TRP A 22 7.19 -0.44 5.99
N VAL A 23 7.82 0.36 5.14
CA VAL A 23 8.19 1.75 5.45
C VAL A 23 7.27 2.67 4.66
N ILE A 24 6.74 3.70 5.33
CA ILE A 24 5.80 4.64 4.75
C ILE A 24 6.50 6.00 4.62
N THR A 25 6.49 6.54 3.40
CA THR A 25 7.19 7.79 3.07
C THR A 25 6.33 8.69 2.22
N PHE A 26 6.54 10.00 2.35
CA PHE A 26 5.91 11.00 1.50
C PHE A 26 6.54 11.00 0.11
N LEU A 27 5.70 11.00 -0.93
CA LEU A 27 6.08 11.21 -2.33
C LEU A 27 5.87 12.67 -2.76
N SER A 28 4.92 13.36 -2.14
CA SER A 28 4.74 14.82 -2.26
C SER A 28 5.30 15.55 -1.04
N PRO A 29 5.65 16.85 -1.14
CA PRO A 29 6.08 17.62 0.03
C PRO A 29 4.99 17.61 1.11
N ALA A 30 5.36 17.34 2.37
CA ALA A 30 4.40 17.31 3.48
C ALA A 30 3.66 18.65 3.72
N SER A 31 4.14 19.75 3.12
CA SER A 31 3.47 21.06 3.12
C SER A 31 2.21 21.10 2.24
N GLU A 32 2.02 20.15 1.32
CA GLU A 32 0.85 20.03 0.46
C GLU A 32 -0.26 19.25 1.18
N LEU A 33 -0.88 19.89 2.18
CA LEU A 33 -1.86 19.28 3.08
C LEU A 33 -3.11 18.68 2.40
N HIS A 34 -3.39 19.04 1.14
CA HIS A 34 -4.60 18.62 0.42
C HIS A 34 -4.33 17.62 -0.71
N ASP A 35 -3.05 17.29 -0.97
CA ASP A 35 -2.64 16.43 -2.09
C ASP A 35 -1.45 15.55 -1.65
N ILE A 36 -1.69 14.74 -0.61
CA ILE A 36 -0.65 13.92 -0.02
C ILE A 36 -0.57 12.58 -0.76
N GLN A 37 0.62 12.25 -1.24
CA GLN A 37 0.94 10.93 -1.76
C GLN A 37 1.92 10.23 -0.83
N LEU A 38 1.63 8.97 -0.53
CA LEU A 38 2.48 8.12 0.29
C LEU A 38 2.90 6.88 -0.50
N ALA A 39 4.15 6.47 -0.32
CA ALA A 39 4.66 5.17 -0.72
C ALA A 39 4.78 4.26 0.50
N ILE A 40 4.08 3.12 0.46
CA ILE A 40 4.20 2.02 1.42
C ILE A 40 5.11 0.97 0.80
N THR A 41 6.38 0.92 1.23
CA THR A 41 7.44 0.13 0.58
C THR A 41 7.85 -1.07 1.43
N TYR A 42 7.86 -2.26 0.83
CA TYR A 42 8.34 -3.48 1.48
C TYR A 42 9.87 -3.54 1.45
N VAL A 43 10.48 -3.68 2.63
CA VAL A 43 11.94 -3.54 2.78
C VAL A 43 12.72 -4.85 2.72
N LEU A 44 12.05 -6.01 2.78
CA LEU A 44 12.78 -7.26 2.67
C LEU A 44 13.36 -7.47 1.26
N PRO A 45 14.52 -8.13 1.14
CA PRO A 45 15.10 -8.50 -0.14
C PRO A 45 14.13 -9.34 -0.98
N ARG A 46 14.25 -9.21 -2.31
CA ARG A 46 13.55 -10.08 -3.25
C ARG A 46 13.95 -11.53 -2.98
N GLN A 47 12.96 -12.40 -2.89
CA GLN A 47 13.15 -13.82 -2.68
C GLN A 47 13.11 -14.54 -4.03
N ALA A 48 13.91 -15.60 -4.16
CA ALA A 48 13.80 -16.52 -5.29
C ALA A 48 12.68 -17.53 -4.99
N ASN A 49 11.43 -17.08 -5.08
CA ASN A 49 10.25 -17.93 -5.00
C ASN A 49 9.36 -17.61 -6.21
N ASP A 50 8.65 -18.56 -6.80
CA ASP A 50 7.83 -18.34 -8.01
C ASP A 50 6.56 -17.50 -7.74
N GLN A 51 6.56 -16.71 -6.66
CA GLN A 51 5.44 -15.88 -6.24
C GLN A 51 5.71 -14.41 -6.57
N LEU A 52 4.64 -13.71 -6.92
CA LEU A 52 4.67 -12.28 -7.08
C LEU A 52 4.90 -11.61 -5.73
N GLN A 53 5.89 -10.72 -5.66
CA GLN A 53 6.28 -10.07 -4.41
C GLN A 53 5.92 -8.60 -4.43
N ALA A 54 5.06 -8.17 -3.51
CA ALA A 54 4.75 -6.76 -3.33
C ALA A 54 6.03 -5.96 -3.00
N ARG A 55 6.23 -4.85 -3.68
CA ARG A 55 7.38 -3.96 -3.47
C ARG A 55 6.95 -2.60 -2.94
N ARG A 56 5.92 -2.02 -3.54
CA ARG A 56 5.43 -0.70 -3.15
C ARG A 56 3.94 -0.56 -3.45
N VAL A 57 3.21 0.06 -2.54
CA VAL A 57 1.84 0.52 -2.80
C VAL A 57 1.84 2.03 -2.71
N ILE A 58 1.35 2.70 -3.76
CA ILE A 58 1.22 4.15 -3.80
C ILE A 58 -0.23 4.50 -3.47
N ILE A 59 -0.39 5.33 -2.44
CA ILE A 59 -1.70 5.79 -1.99
C ILE A 59 -1.78 7.31 -1.98
N HIS A 60 -3.00 7.82 -2.14
CA HIS A 60 -3.28 9.24 -2.27
C HIS A 60 -4.42 9.66 -1.34
N SER A 61 -4.25 10.80 -0.67
CA SER A 61 -5.25 11.35 0.24
C SER A 61 -6.54 11.69 -0.49
N THR A 62 -7.68 11.41 0.13
CA THR A 62 -8.99 11.83 -0.38
C THR A 62 -9.59 12.96 0.47
N ALA A 63 -10.80 13.39 0.15
CA ALA A 63 -11.56 14.31 0.99
C ALA A 63 -11.96 13.70 2.35
N HIS A 64 -11.93 12.38 2.48
CA HIS A 64 -12.16 11.66 3.73
C HIS A 64 -10.81 11.28 4.35
N GLU A 65 -10.54 11.82 5.55
CA GLU A 65 -9.24 11.70 6.24
C GLU A 65 -8.74 10.26 6.40
N GLN A 66 -9.66 9.32 6.63
CA GLN A 66 -9.36 7.90 6.83
C GLN A 66 -9.22 7.12 5.52
N GLN A 67 -9.70 7.67 4.39
CA GLN A 67 -9.78 6.95 3.12
C GLN A 67 -8.70 7.43 2.15
N TRP A 68 -7.94 6.47 1.64
CA TRP A 68 -6.78 6.71 0.80
C TRP A 68 -6.89 5.89 -0.47
N LEU A 69 -6.93 6.58 -1.61
CA LEU A 69 -7.04 5.96 -2.92
C LEU A 69 -5.76 5.21 -3.24
N ILE A 70 -5.87 3.93 -3.60
CA ILE A 70 -4.73 3.14 -4.07
C ILE A 70 -4.52 3.44 -5.57
N GLN A 71 -3.42 4.08 -5.90
CA GLN A 71 -3.10 4.51 -7.26
C GLN A 71 -2.33 3.45 -8.05
N ASN A 72 -1.34 2.84 -7.42
CA ASN A 72 -0.49 1.84 -8.07
C ASN A 72 -0.01 0.78 -7.08
N ILE A 73 0.21 -0.44 -7.57
CA ILE A 73 0.84 -1.53 -6.84
C ILE A 73 2.02 -2.01 -7.67
N GLU A 74 3.23 -1.81 -7.15
CA GLU A 74 4.45 -2.30 -7.76
C GLU A 74 4.82 -3.64 -7.14
N CYS A 75 5.04 -4.62 -8.01
CA CYS A 75 5.42 -5.96 -7.65
C CYS A 75 6.68 -6.41 -8.39
N PHE A 76 7.38 -7.38 -7.82
CA PHE A 76 8.48 -8.08 -8.47
C PHE A 76 8.01 -9.48 -8.85
N ASP A 77 8.04 -9.77 -10.15
CA ASP A 77 7.84 -11.10 -10.71
C ASP A 77 9.21 -11.77 -10.83
N SER A 78 9.44 -12.77 -9.98
CA SER A 78 10.67 -13.56 -9.95
C SER A 78 10.80 -14.53 -11.12
N ALA A 79 9.69 -15.02 -11.69
CA ALA A 79 9.68 -15.92 -12.82
C ALA A 79 10.11 -15.19 -14.10
N GLN A 80 9.73 -13.92 -14.23
CA GLN A 80 10.13 -13.05 -15.34
C GLN A 80 11.35 -12.16 -15.00
N ASN A 81 11.79 -12.16 -13.75
CA ASN A 81 12.85 -11.30 -13.21
C ASN A 81 12.64 -9.81 -13.57
N THR A 82 11.40 -9.33 -13.42
CA THR A 82 11.01 -7.96 -13.77
C THR A 82 10.12 -7.34 -12.70
N GLU A 83 10.08 -6.01 -12.69
CA GLU A 83 9.05 -5.27 -11.97
C GLU A 83 7.82 -5.14 -12.87
N ILE A 84 6.64 -5.30 -12.26
CA ILE A 84 5.35 -5.14 -12.90
C ILE A 84 4.47 -4.23 -12.06
N ASP A 85 3.65 -3.44 -12.74
CA ASP A 85 2.58 -2.67 -12.14
C ASP A 85 1.27 -3.45 -12.20
N LEU A 86 0.55 -3.48 -11.09
CA LEU A 86 -0.78 -4.04 -11.00
C LEU A 86 -1.80 -2.93 -10.69
N LEU A 87 -2.95 -3.02 -11.34
CA LEU A 87 -4.11 -2.23 -10.94
C LEU A 87 -4.72 -2.85 -9.68
N ALA A 88 -5.14 -2.01 -8.74
CA ALA A 88 -5.81 -2.46 -7.53
C ALA A 88 -7.11 -3.26 -7.80
N THR A 89 -7.72 -3.10 -8.97
CA THR A 89 -8.94 -3.80 -9.37
C THR A 89 -8.70 -5.20 -9.95
N THR A 90 -7.45 -5.60 -10.23
CA THR A 90 -7.18 -6.99 -10.67
C THR A 90 -7.25 -7.97 -9.51
N LEU A 91 -7.43 -9.26 -9.82
CA LEU A 91 -7.46 -10.31 -8.80
C LEU A 91 -6.13 -10.37 -8.03
N GLU A 92 -5.01 -10.32 -8.74
CA GLU A 92 -3.66 -10.31 -8.18
C GLU A 92 -3.43 -9.07 -7.32
N GLY A 93 -3.87 -7.89 -7.80
CA GLY A 93 -3.79 -6.65 -7.03
C GLY A 93 -4.55 -6.74 -5.72
N GLN A 94 -5.79 -7.24 -5.74
CA GLN A 94 -6.60 -7.47 -4.54
C GLN A 94 -5.96 -8.45 -3.56
N GLN A 95 -5.37 -9.54 -4.05
CA GLN A 95 -4.67 -10.53 -3.21
C GLN A 95 -3.44 -9.92 -2.52
N ILE A 96 -2.66 -9.13 -3.25
CA ILE A 96 -1.51 -8.41 -2.70
C ILE A 96 -1.98 -7.42 -1.63
N LEU A 97 -2.99 -6.60 -1.90
CA LEU A 97 -3.49 -5.62 -0.95
C LEU A 97 -4.07 -6.29 0.31
N GLN A 98 -4.80 -7.41 0.17
CA GLN A 98 -5.27 -8.20 1.31
C GLN A 98 -4.12 -8.71 2.17
N THR A 99 -3.00 -9.11 1.55
CA THR A 99 -1.80 -9.52 2.26
C THR A 99 -1.21 -8.35 3.04
N VAL A 100 -1.15 -7.15 2.46
CA VAL A 100 -0.71 -5.92 3.16
C VAL A 100 -1.59 -5.65 4.38
N VAL A 101 -2.92 -5.70 4.22
CA VAL A 101 -3.89 -5.51 5.31
C VAL A 101 -3.64 -6.52 6.45
N GLN A 102 -3.46 -7.80 6.09
CA GLN A 102 -3.19 -8.85 7.08
C GLN A 102 -1.84 -8.68 7.78
N GLU A 103 -0.82 -8.19 7.08
CA GLU A 103 0.46 -7.89 7.70
C GLU A 103 0.38 -6.70 8.65
N PHE A 104 -0.35 -5.65 8.31
CA PHE A 104 -0.56 -4.47 9.16
C PHE A 104 -1.28 -4.84 10.46
N ALA A 105 -2.32 -5.68 10.35
CA ALA A 105 -3.07 -6.16 11.50
C ALA A 105 -2.23 -6.94 12.53
N ARG A 106 -1.07 -7.52 12.14
CA ARG A 106 -0.14 -8.20 13.07
C ARG A 106 0.60 -7.22 13.99
N TYR A 107 0.55 -5.93 13.67
CA TYR A 107 1.18 -4.85 14.43
C TYR A 107 0.14 -3.87 14.98
N ASP A 108 -1.11 -4.33 15.15
CA ASP A 108 -2.24 -3.54 15.65
C ASP A 108 -2.60 -2.31 14.81
N VAL A 109 -2.12 -2.24 13.56
CA VAL A 109 -2.51 -1.22 12.59
C VAL A 109 -3.73 -1.72 11.82
N LEU A 110 -4.88 -1.10 12.07
CA LEU A 110 -6.15 -1.51 11.50
C LEU A 110 -6.44 -0.74 10.20
N VAL A 111 -6.49 -1.49 9.11
CA VAL A 111 -6.80 -0.98 7.77
C VAL A 111 -7.78 -1.92 7.08
N LYS A 112 -8.70 -1.37 6.29
CA LYS A 112 -9.65 -2.14 5.48
C LYS A 112 -9.50 -1.80 4.01
N LEU A 113 -9.87 -2.73 3.14
CA LEU A 113 -10.06 -2.47 1.72
C LEU A 113 -11.52 -2.18 1.45
N ILE A 114 -11.79 -1.06 0.78
CA ILE A 114 -13.12 -0.68 0.30
C ILE A 114 -13.09 -0.43 -1.21
N CYS A 115 -14.21 -0.72 -1.87
CA CYS A 115 -14.39 -0.51 -3.31
C CYS A 115 -15.56 0.45 -3.54
N GLU A 116 -15.36 1.45 -4.40
CA GLU A 116 -16.35 2.47 -4.78
C GLU A 116 -16.60 2.53 -6.29
#